data_AF-A0AAF0J105-F1
#
_entry.id   AF-A0AAF0J105-F1
#
_cell.length_a   1.000
_cell.length_b   1.000
_cell.length_c   1.000
_cell.angle_alpha   90.00
_cell.angle_beta   90.00
_cell.angle_gamma   90.00
#
_symmetry.space_group_name_H-M   'P 1'
#
loop_
_entity.id
_entity.type
_entity.pdbx_description
1 polymer ?
#
loop_
_entity_poly.entity_id
_entity_poly.type
_entity_poly.pdbx_seq_one_letter_code
_entity_poly.pdbx_strand_id
1 'polypeptide(L)'
;MDVGDGATALRMLARPATKDVVVPPLNFDMVAPGVYRSGHPNERNFAFLQRLNLKSIMYIANEDYRTNMTEASMYSTTASR
;
A
#
# COMPACT_ATOMS: atom_id res chain seq x y z
N MET A 1 -3.62 -36.11 36.80
CA MET A 1 -2.49 -35.40 36.18
C MET A 1 -3.03 -34.83 34.88
N ASP A 2 -3.48 -33.58 34.94
CA ASP A 2 -4.10 -32.90 33.81
C ASP A 2 -3.00 -32.49 32.83
N VAL A 3 -3.01 -33.08 31.64
CA VAL A 3 -2.02 -32.83 30.60
C VAL A 3 -2.45 -31.55 29.90
N GLY A 4 -1.90 -30.43 30.37
CA GLY A 4 -2.15 -29.11 29.78
C GLY A 4 -1.78 -29.11 28.29
N ASP A 5 -2.79 -28.94 27.46
CA ASP A 5 -2.66 -29.01 26.00
C ASP A 5 -1.71 -27.91 25.50
N GLY A 6 -0.65 -28.32 24.79
CA GLY A 6 0.41 -27.46 24.23
C GLY A 6 -0.08 -26.39 23.23
N ALA A 7 -1.38 -26.41 22.92
CA ALA A 7 -2.07 -25.39 22.13
C ALA A 7 -2.01 -23.98 22.76
N THR A 8 -1.92 -23.88 24.10
CA THR A 8 -1.86 -22.57 24.79
C THR A 8 -0.53 -21.86 24.55
N ALA A 9 0.59 -22.60 24.51
CA ALA A 9 1.92 -22.03 24.29
C ALA A 9 2.11 -21.48 22.86
N LEU A 10 1.53 -22.16 21.86
CA LEU A 10 1.54 -21.72 20.46
C LEU A 10 0.81 -20.39 20.25
N ARG A 11 -0.24 -20.11 21.03
CA ARG A 11 -0.99 -18.84 20.96
C ARG A 11 -0.20 -17.64 21.49
N MET A 12 0.72 -17.86 22.43
CA MET A 12 1.58 -16.82 23.01
C MET A 12 2.75 -16.42 22.10
N LEU A 13 3.16 -17.30 21.17
CA LEU A 13 4.20 -17.04 20.18
C LEU A 13 3.65 -16.46 18.86
N ALA A 14 2.33 -16.35 18.72
CA ALA A 14 1.71 -15.68 17.59
C ALA A 14 2.03 -14.19 17.67
N ARG A 15 3.13 -13.80 17.00
CA ARG A 15 3.48 -12.40 16.77
C ARG A 15 2.22 -11.72 16.21
N PRO A 16 1.68 -10.67 16.85
CA PRO A 16 0.54 -9.97 16.31
C PRO A 16 0.91 -9.55 14.89
N ALA A 17 0.04 -9.87 13.91
CA ALA A 17 0.25 -9.53 12.52
C ALA A 17 0.63 -8.05 12.46
N THR A 18 1.89 -7.77 12.11
CA THR A 18 2.38 -6.41 12.06
C THR A 18 1.58 -5.71 10.97
N LYS A 19 0.83 -4.66 11.31
CA LYS A 19 0.16 -3.84 10.29
C LYS A 19 1.24 -3.43 9.29
N ASP A 20 1.09 -3.85 8.03
CA ASP A 20 2.11 -3.55 7.01
C ASP A 20 2.36 -2.05 6.98
N VAL A 21 3.61 -1.67 7.32
CA VAL A 21 4.05 -0.29 7.31
C VAL A 21 4.05 0.17 5.86
N VAL A 22 3.22 1.16 5.57
CA VAL A 22 3.16 1.79 4.25
C VAL A 22 3.78 3.18 4.32
N VAL A 23 4.53 3.54 3.29
CA VAL A 23 5.29 4.78 3.25
C VAL A 23 4.67 5.71 2.20
N PRO A 24 4.21 6.91 2.57
CA PRO A 24 3.72 7.87 1.59
C PRO A 24 4.85 8.34 0.65
N PRO A 25 4.54 8.74 -0.59
CA PRO A 25 5.52 9.40 -1.44
C PRO A 25 6.02 10.72 -0.83
N LEU A 26 7.13 11.25 -1.37
CA LEU A 26 7.67 12.54 -0.95
C LEU A 26 6.62 13.65 -1.09
N ASN A 27 6.57 14.60 -0.15
CA ASN A 27 5.63 15.73 -0.17
C ASN A 27 4.15 15.34 -0.37
N PHE A 28 3.76 14.14 0.10
CA PHE A 28 2.38 13.69 0.04
C PHE A 28 1.48 14.52 0.96
N ASP A 29 0.35 14.98 0.42
CA ASP A 29 -0.64 15.74 1.17
C ASP A 29 -2.04 15.62 0.54
N MET A 30 -3.09 15.79 1.34
CA MET A 30 -4.47 15.89 0.87
C MET A 30 -4.83 17.36 0.68
N VAL A 31 -5.07 17.78 -0.56
CA VAL A 31 -5.38 19.19 -0.87
C VAL A 31 -6.88 19.49 -0.86
N ALA A 32 -7.70 18.46 -1.08
CA ALA A 32 -9.15 18.48 -0.94
C ALA A 32 -9.65 17.05 -0.68
N PRO A 33 -10.89 16.84 -0.20
CA PRO A 33 -11.42 15.50 0.02
C PRO A 33 -11.30 14.61 -1.24
N GLY A 34 -10.52 13.54 -1.15
CA GLY A 34 -10.27 12.61 -2.26
C GLY A 34 -9.30 13.12 -3.33
N VAL A 35 -8.67 14.29 -3.14
CA VAL A 35 -7.66 14.86 -4.04
C VAL A 35 -6.34 15.00 -3.30
N TYR A 36 -5.31 14.35 -3.83
CA TYR A 36 -3.99 14.27 -3.22
C TYR A 36 -2.92 14.84 -4.15
N ARG A 37 -1.83 15.31 -3.55
CA ARG A 37 -0.61 15.68 -4.27
C ARG A 37 0.58 14.93 -3.68
N SER A 38 1.62 14.73 -4.48
CA SER A 38 2.94 14.28 -4.01
C SER A 38 4.01 14.60 -5.04
N GLY A 39 5.26 14.36 -4.67
CA GLY A 39 6.34 14.15 -5.63
C GLY A 39 6.21 12.80 -6.35
N HIS A 40 7.20 12.50 -7.19
CA HIS A 40 7.24 11.27 -7.98
C HIS A 40 7.31 10.03 -7.07
N PRO A 41 6.39 9.07 -7.20
CA PRO A 41 6.40 7.86 -6.37
C PRO A 41 7.54 6.91 -6.77
N ASN A 42 7.85 5.97 -5.88
CA ASN A 42 8.64 4.77 -6.18
C ASN A 42 7.96 3.52 -5.61
N GLU A 43 8.53 2.34 -5.87
CA GLU A 43 7.95 1.04 -5.50
C GLU A 43 7.57 0.91 -4.02
N ARG A 44 8.33 1.53 -3.12
CA ARG A 44 8.04 1.51 -1.67
C ARG A 44 6.73 2.22 -1.32
N ASN A 45 6.24 3.10 -2.20
CA ASN A 45 5.02 3.85 -2.01
C ASN A 45 3.78 3.15 -2.57
N PHE A 46 3.93 2.08 -3.36
CA PHE A 46 2.79 1.48 -4.07
C PHE A 46 1.73 0.93 -3.12
N ALA A 47 2.13 0.26 -2.04
CA ALA A 47 1.19 -0.23 -1.03
C ALA A 47 0.43 0.92 -0.33
N PHE A 48 1.04 2.10 -0.19
CA PHE A 48 0.36 3.29 0.32
C PHE A 48 -0.66 3.82 -0.68
N LEU A 49 -0.28 3.98 -1.95
CA LEU A 49 -1.15 4.50 -3.00
C LEU A 49 -2.34 3.58 -3.31
N GLN A 50 -2.15 2.25 -3.27
CA GLN A 50 -3.23 1.28 -3.41
C GLN A 50 -4.32 1.46 -2.35
N ARG A 51 -3.95 1.80 -1.11
CA ARG A 51 -4.91 2.04 -0.03
C ARG A 51 -5.75 3.30 -0.22
N LEU A 52 -5.29 4.25 -1.05
CA LEU A 52 -6.08 5.45 -1.39
C LEU A 52 -7.20 5.15 -2.39
N ASN A 53 -7.14 4.01 -3.08
CA ASN A 53 -8.11 3.61 -4.10
C ASN A 53 -8.35 4.70 -5.15
N LEU A 54 -7.26 5.25 -5.69
CA LEU A 54 -7.29 6.36 -6.65
C LEU A 54 -7.92 5.89 -7.97
N LYS A 55 -8.87 6.69 -8.48
CA LYS A 55 -9.48 6.44 -9.80
C LYS A 55 -8.60 6.87 -10.97
N SER A 56 -7.79 7.90 -10.75
CA SER A 56 -6.91 8.46 -11.77
C SER A 56 -5.68 9.09 -11.11
N ILE A 57 -4.60 9.19 -11.88
CA ILE A 57 -3.36 9.87 -11.50
C ILE A 57 -3.02 10.87 -12.61
N MET A 58 -2.80 12.12 -12.23
CA MET A 58 -2.27 13.14 -13.13
C MET A 58 -0.76 13.27 -12.88
N TYR A 59 0.03 13.03 -13.92
CA TYR A 59 1.48 13.19 -13.87
C TYR A 59 1.89 14.43 -14.67
N ILE A 60 2.65 15.33 -14.04
CA ILE A 60 3.10 16.60 -14.63
C ILE A 60 4.62 16.64 -14.51
N ALA A 61 5.31 16.35 -15.61
CA ALA A 61 6.77 16.45 -15.73
C ALA A 61 7.15 16.62 -17.21
N ASN A 62 8.42 16.93 -17.46
CA ASN A 62 8.95 17.02 -18.83
C ASN A 62 9.36 15.64 -19.36
N GLU A 63 9.67 14.70 -18.47
CA GLU A 63 10.08 13.34 -18.80
C GLU A 63 8.88 12.40 -18.96
N ASP A 64 9.02 11.39 -19.81
CA ASP A 64 8.03 10.32 -19.93
C ASP A 64 7.86 9.56 -18.60
N TYR A 65 6.63 9.11 -18.36
CA TYR A 65 6.33 8.29 -17.18
C TYR A 65 6.98 6.91 -17.33
N ARG A 66 7.66 6.44 -16.28
CA ARG A 66 8.43 5.20 -16.34
C ARG A 66 7.53 3.97 -16.50
N THR A 67 7.88 3.08 -17.42
CA THR A 67 7.09 1.87 -17.75
C THR A 67 6.89 0.95 -16.53
N ASN A 68 7.89 0.83 -15.65
CA ASN A 68 7.77 0.03 -14.43
C ASN A 68 6.76 0.60 -13.41
N MET A 69 6.35 1.86 -13.56
CA MET A 69 5.31 2.48 -12.74
C MET A 69 3.92 2.40 -13.35
N THR A 70 3.80 2.19 -14.67
CA THR A 70 2.50 1.92 -15.33
C THR A 70 1.97 0.51 -15.02
N GLU A 71 2.82 -0.44 -14.66
CA GLU A 71 2.35 -1.79 -14.30
C GLU A 71 1.70 -1.82 -12.91
N ALA A 72 2.16 -0.97 -11.98
CA ALA A 72 1.57 -0.86 -10.65
C ALA A 72 0.10 -0.39 -10.68
N SER A 73 -0.30 0.38 -11.69
CA SER A 73 -1.72 0.73 -11.92
C SER A 73 -2.51 -0.36 -12.64
N MET A 74 -1.87 -1.31 -13.35
CA MET A 74 -2.57 -2.44 -13.98
C MET A 74 -3.07 -3.49 -12.98
N TYR A 75 -2.39 -3.68 -11.85
CA TYR A 75 -2.83 -4.61 -10.80
C TYR A 75 -4.07 -4.15 -10.02
N SER A 76 -4.56 -2.92 -10.25
CA SER A 76 -5.84 -2.45 -9.68
C SER A 76 -7.06 -2.90 -10.48
N THR A 77 -6.90 -3.39 -11.72
CA THR A 77 -8.05 -3.70 -12.61
C THR A 77 -8.49 -5.17 -12.51
N THR A 78 -7.79 -6.03 -11.77
CA THR A 78 -8.09 -7.48 -11.73
C THR A 78 -8.95 -7.96 -10.56
N ALA A 79 -9.56 -7.05 -9.78
CA ALA A 79 -10.45 -7.41 -8.67
C ALA A 79 -11.79 -6.66 -8.73
N SER A 80 -12.55 -6.89 -9.80
CA SER A 80 -14.00 -6.72 -9.77
C SER A 80 -14.64 -7.70 -10.74
N ARG A 81 -15.03 -8.86 -10.20
CA ARG A 81 -16.15 -9.65 -10.71
C ARG A 81 -17.02 -10.07 -9.54
#